data_AF-A0A959ZS19-F1
#
_entry.id   AF-A0A959ZS19-F1
#
_cell.length_a   1.000
_cell.length_b   1.000
_cell.length_c   1.000
_cell.angle_alpha   90.00
_cell.angle_beta   90.00
_cell.angle_gamma   90.00
#
_symmetry.space_group_name_H-M   'P 1'
#
loop_
_entity.id
_entity.type
_entity.pdbx_description
1 polymer ?
#
loop_
_entity_poly.entity_id
_entity_poly.type
_entity_poly.pdbx_seq_one_letter_code
_entity_poly.pdbx_strand_id
1 'polypeptide(L)'
;GLGLVSAAEAAKIPPSAECSVLYKKLNKGYEAAIDEVDSVAAERKLGREFADALLEAGCISDTEPLIEKFEPKPFMPKCVEAARAADRFWRKASGRLETLNRAYLLQGKRFMARVNRLNRRIAFASARGASRARIRSLRQTLRKVHRTDRRRSNRFYRRAEAIAWPRIDATALVYLELVSLKCMAPASLFEDETRGPAARVVRKHGLLVFISFYLLSQRDDRSGDASGSSNLGSAAAELPFEVNPGTLAVLP
;
A
#
# COMPACT_ATOMS: atom_id res chain seq x y z
N GLY A 1 8.81 -41.08 -24.94
CA GLY A 1 9.64 -40.12 -24.20
C GLY A 1 8.76 -38.95 -23.88
N LEU A 2 8.44 -38.77 -22.59
CA LEU A 2 7.59 -37.70 -22.11
C LEU A 2 8.30 -36.36 -22.36
N GLY A 3 7.68 -35.52 -23.20
CA GLY A 3 8.14 -34.18 -23.46
C GLY A 3 8.18 -33.40 -22.16
N LEU A 4 9.37 -32.90 -21.84
CA LEU A 4 9.60 -31.90 -20.81
C LEU A 4 8.58 -30.77 -21.00
N VAL A 5 7.74 -30.57 -19.99
CA VAL A 5 6.92 -29.36 -19.84
C VAL A 5 7.89 -28.20 -19.91
N SER A 6 7.76 -27.38 -20.97
CA SER A 6 8.48 -26.13 -21.15
C SER A 6 8.45 -25.37 -19.83
N ALA A 7 9.60 -24.82 -19.40
CA ALA A 7 9.62 -23.83 -18.33
C ALA A 7 8.53 -22.80 -18.64
N ALA A 8 7.58 -22.61 -17.71
CA ALA A 8 6.52 -21.63 -17.88
C ALA A 8 7.16 -20.29 -18.23
N GLU A 9 6.84 -19.76 -19.41
CA GLU A 9 7.32 -18.46 -19.85
C GLU A 9 6.84 -17.40 -18.86
N ALA A 10 7.69 -16.41 -18.56
CA ALA A 10 7.36 -15.40 -17.56
C ALA A 10 6.04 -14.69 -17.91
N ALA A 11 5.15 -14.49 -16.94
CA ALA A 11 3.94 -13.73 -17.18
C ALA A 11 4.27 -12.28 -17.57
N LYS A 12 3.46 -11.70 -18.45
CA LYS A 12 3.75 -10.38 -19.01
C LYS A 12 3.64 -9.28 -17.95
N ILE A 13 4.65 -8.41 -17.91
CA ILE A 13 4.61 -7.13 -17.20
C ILE A 13 4.66 -5.99 -18.24
N PRO A 14 3.61 -5.15 -18.35
CA PRO A 14 2.41 -5.12 -17.53
C PRO A 14 1.44 -6.28 -17.82
N PRO A 15 0.58 -6.65 -16.85
CA PRO A 15 -0.44 -7.69 -17.03
C PRO A 15 -1.43 -7.30 -18.12
N SER A 16 -2.01 -8.31 -18.79
CA SER A 16 -3.10 -8.10 -19.73
C SER A 16 -4.37 -7.61 -19.02
N ALA A 17 -5.30 -7.05 -19.80
CA ALA A 17 -6.63 -6.69 -19.30
C ALA A 17 -7.37 -7.92 -18.78
N GLU A 18 -7.25 -9.06 -19.47
CA GLU A 18 -7.83 -10.35 -19.09
C GLU A 18 -7.32 -10.81 -17.73
N CYS A 19 -6.01 -10.77 -17.50
CA CYS A 19 -5.43 -11.11 -16.21
C CYS A 19 -5.89 -10.17 -15.10
N SER A 20 -6.01 -8.88 -15.38
CA SER A 20 -6.51 -7.90 -14.40
C SER A 20 -7.98 -8.17 -14.02
N VAL A 21 -8.82 -8.55 -15.00
CA VAL A 21 -10.22 -8.93 -14.77
C VAL A 21 -10.33 -10.24 -13.99
N LEU A 22 -9.52 -11.23 -14.35
CA LEU A 22 -9.47 -12.51 -13.65
C LEU A 22 -9.02 -12.33 -12.20
N TYR A 23 -7.91 -11.61 -11.97
CA TYR A 23 -7.43 -11.30 -10.62
C TYR A 23 -8.52 -10.63 -9.79
N LYS A 24 -9.19 -9.62 -10.34
CA LYS A 24 -10.29 -8.94 -9.64
C LYS A 24 -11.42 -9.91 -9.25
N LYS A 25 -11.80 -10.83 -10.16
CA LYS A 25 -12.83 -11.83 -9.89
C LYS A 25 -12.39 -12.81 -8.79
N LEU A 26 -11.17 -13.33 -8.90
CA LEU A 26 -10.60 -14.27 -7.94
C LEU A 26 -10.42 -13.62 -6.56
N ASN A 27 -9.95 -12.37 -6.50
CA ASN A 27 -9.69 -11.66 -5.24
C ASN A 27 -10.99 -11.43 -4.48
N LYS A 28 -12.07 -11.07 -5.18
CA LYS A 28 -13.40 -10.93 -4.57
C LYS A 28 -13.91 -12.27 -4.01
N GLY A 29 -13.70 -13.37 -4.74
CA GLY A 29 -14.06 -14.70 -4.26
C GLY A 29 -13.24 -15.12 -3.05
N TYR A 30 -11.94 -14.82 -3.06
CA TYR A 30 -11.01 -15.08 -1.96
C TYR A 30 -11.40 -14.29 -0.71
N GLU A 31 -11.67 -12.98 -0.82
CA GLU A 31 -12.08 -12.12 0.29
C GLU A 31 -13.40 -12.58 0.92
N ALA A 32 -14.38 -13.00 0.11
CA ALA A 32 -15.63 -13.54 0.64
C ALA A 32 -15.44 -14.89 1.36
N ALA A 33 -14.55 -15.75 0.85
CA ALA A 33 -14.33 -17.08 1.39
C ALA A 33 -13.41 -17.08 2.63
N ILE A 34 -12.43 -16.17 2.71
CA ILE A 34 -11.45 -16.16 3.81
C ILE A 34 -12.11 -15.83 5.16
N ASP A 35 -13.16 -14.99 5.16
CA ASP A 35 -13.94 -14.65 6.35
C ASP A 35 -14.74 -15.85 6.91
N GLU A 36 -14.99 -16.87 6.08
CA GLU A 36 -15.73 -18.09 6.46
C GLU A 36 -14.81 -19.21 6.95
N VAL A 37 -13.49 -19.03 6.87
CA VAL A 37 -12.50 -20.05 7.23
C VAL A 37 -12.00 -19.86 8.67
N ASP A 38 -11.98 -20.95 9.43
CA ASP A 38 -11.56 -20.97 10.84
C ASP A 38 -10.19 -21.63 11.10
N SER A 39 -9.50 -22.07 10.04
CA SER A 39 -8.22 -22.77 10.17
C SER A 39 -7.15 -22.36 9.16
N VAL A 40 -5.90 -22.35 9.62
CA VAL A 40 -4.71 -22.06 8.80
C VAL A 40 -4.60 -23.00 7.60
N ALA A 41 -5.03 -24.26 7.74
CA ALA A 41 -5.00 -25.24 6.66
C ALA A 41 -5.98 -24.88 5.53
N ALA A 42 -7.18 -24.43 5.87
CA ALA A 42 -8.17 -24.00 4.90
C ALA A 42 -7.81 -22.65 4.26
N GLU A 43 -7.22 -21.72 5.00
CA GLU A 43 -6.67 -20.46 4.42
C GLU A 43 -5.57 -20.76 3.39
N ARG A 44 -4.64 -21.66 3.72
CA ARG A 44 -3.59 -22.09 2.78
C ARG A 44 -4.15 -22.77 1.53
N LYS A 45 -5.20 -23.59 1.70
CA LYS A 45 -5.89 -24.23 0.57
C LYS A 45 -6.52 -23.19 -0.33
N LEU A 46 -7.23 -22.21 0.22
CA LEU A 46 -7.85 -21.12 -0.53
C LEU A 46 -6.79 -20.27 -1.25
N GLY A 47 -5.67 -19.97 -0.60
CA GLY A 47 -4.54 -19.24 -1.20
C GLY A 47 -3.91 -20.00 -2.37
N ARG A 48 -3.81 -21.33 -2.24
CA ARG A 48 -3.34 -22.22 -3.32
C ARG A 48 -4.31 -22.24 -4.49
N GLU A 49 -5.60 -22.43 -4.26
CA GLU A 49 -6.63 -22.40 -5.31
C GLU A 49 -6.64 -21.07 -6.07
N PHE A 50 -6.48 -19.95 -5.35
CA PHE A 50 -6.33 -18.63 -5.95
C PHE A 50 -5.09 -18.52 -6.86
N ALA A 51 -3.93 -18.97 -6.35
CA ALA A 51 -2.68 -18.90 -7.10
C ALA A 51 -2.69 -19.83 -8.33
N ASP A 52 -3.19 -21.06 -8.17
CA ASP A 52 -3.30 -22.05 -9.24
C ASP A 52 -4.21 -21.54 -10.37
N ALA A 53 -5.33 -20.91 -10.05
CA ALA A 53 -6.21 -20.29 -11.06
C ALA A 53 -5.51 -19.15 -11.84
N LEU A 54 -4.59 -18.40 -11.21
CA LEU A 54 -3.79 -17.39 -11.91
C LEU A 54 -2.71 -18.04 -12.80
N LEU A 55 -2.09 -19.13 -12.34
CA LEU A 55 -1.07 -19.86 -13.11
C LEU A 55 -1.69 -20.54 -14.34
N GLU A 56 -2.82 -21.22 -14.18
CA GLU A 56 -3.56 -21.88 -15.26
C GLU A 56 -3.97 -20.88 -16.37
N ALA A 57 -4.28 -19.64 -15.98
CA ALA A 57 -4.58 -18.55 -16.90
C ALA A 57 -3.35 -17.83 -17.47
N GLY A 58 -2.13 -18.23 -17.09
CA GLY A 58 -0.88 -17.59 -17.52
C GLY A 58 -0.68 -16.17 -16.97
N CYS A 59 -1.33 -15.84 -15.85
CA CYS A 59 -1.26 -14.52 -15.22
C CYS A 59 -0.13 -14.38 -14.20
N ILE A 60 0.44 -15.50 -13.75
CA ILE A 60 1.67 -15.60 -12.97
C ILE A 60 2.50 -16.80 -13.45
N SER A 61 3.79 -16.81 -13.13
CA SER A 61 4.73 -17.82 -13.60
C SER A 61 4.85 -19.08 -12.74
N ASP A 62 4.51 -18.99 -11.44
CA ASP A 62 4.72 -20.07 -10.46
C ASP A 62 3.88 -19.79 -9.21
N THR A 63 3.29 -20.84 -8.63
CA THR A 63 2.47 -20.75 -7.41
C THR A 63 3.26 -21.09 -6.16
N GLU A 64 4.30 -21.92 -6.27
CA GLU A 64 5.11 -22.37 -5.13
C GLU A 64 5.65 -21.20 -4.30
N PRO A 65 6.23 -20.12 -4.89
CA PRO A 65 6.74 -18.98 -4.13
C PRO A 65 5.68 -18.18 -3.37
N LEU A 66 4.41 -18.30 -3.76
CA LEU A 66 3.32 -17.56 -3.13
C LEU A 66 2.77 -18.30 -1.90
N ILE A 67 2.98 -19.62 -1.82
CA ILE A 67 2.36 -20.48 -0.82
C ILE A 67 3.40 -21.01 0.18
N GLU A 68 4.63 -21.22 -0.28
CA GLU A 68 5.69 -21.87 0.48
C GLU A 68 6.89 -20.95 0.69
N LYS A 69 7.63 -21.18 1.78
CA LYS A 69 8.85 -20.44 2.05
C LYS A 69 9.90 -20.85 1.01
N PHE A 70 10.50 -19.86 0.35
CA PHE A 70 11.56 -20.08 -0.64
C PHE A 70 12.72 -19.12 -0.44
N GLU A 71 13.85 -19.45 -1.07
CA GLU A 71 15.00 -18.56 -1.16
C GLU A 71 14.98 -17.77 -2.49
N PRO A 72 14.94 -16.42 -2.46
CA PRO A 72 14.94 -15.61 -3.67
C PRO A 72 16.22 -15.76 -4.49
N LYS A 73 16.07 -15.69 -5.82
CA LYS A 73 17.16 -15.65 -6.80
C LYS A 73 17.14 -14.32 -7.58
N PRO A 74 17.44 -13.18 -6.91
CA PRO A 74 17.11 -11.85 -7.41
C PRO A 74 17.84 -11.41 -8.69
N PHE A 75 18.98 -12.01 -9.02
CA PHE A 75 19.85 -11.56 -10.11
C PHE A 75 19.75 -12.42 -11.39
N MET A 76 18.77 -13.33 -11.47
CA MET A 76 18.51 -14.05 -12.71
C MET A 76 18.15 -13.07 -13.84
N PRO A 77 18.50 -13.35 -15.12
CA PRO A 77 18.14 -12.49 -16.24
C PRO A 77 16.66 -12.12 -16.28
N LYS A 78 15.77 -13.10 -16.07
CA LYS A 78 14.31 -12.89 -15.97
C LYS A 78 13.90 -11.90 -14.87
N CYS A 79 14.62 -11.86 -13.74
CA CYS A 79 14.35 -10.92 -12.66
C CYS A 79 14.80 -9.49 -12.98
N VAL A 80 15.91 -9.34 -13.70
CA VAL A 80 16.36 -8.03 -14.19
C VAL A 80 15.36 -7.47 -15.20
N GLU A 81 14.86 -8.32 -16.11
CA GLU A 81 13.87 -7.94 -17.11
C GLU A 81 12.52 -7.60 -16.48
N ALA A 82 12.01 -8.45 -15.59
CA ALA A 82 10.77 -8.21 -14.85
C ALA A 82 10.84 -6.92 -14.04
N ALA A 83 11.97 -6.66 -13.35
CA ALA A 83 12.18 -5.43 -12.62
C ALA A 83 12.17 -4.19 -13.53
N ARG A 84 12.81 -4.25 -14.70
CA ARG A 84 12.79 -3.16 -15.69
C ARG A 84 11.38 -2.91 -16.23
N ALA A 85 10.62 -3.98 -16.47
CA ALA A 85 9.24 -3.88 -16.92
C ALA A 85 8.32 -3.27 -15.85
N ALA A 86 8.46 -3.70 -14.59
CA ALA A 86 7.73 -3.16 -13.45
C ALA A 86 8.03 -1.67 -13.24
N ASP A 87 9.30 -1.26 -13.34
CA ASP A 87 9.71 0.14 -13.25
C ASP A 87 9.02 0.98 -14.34
N ARG A 88 9.03 0.53 -15.61
CA ARG A 88 8.34 1.22 -16.71
C ARG A 88 6.84 1.34 -16.46
N PHE A 89 6.21 0.28 -15.97
CA PHE A 89 4.77 0.26 -15.67
C PHE A 89 4.39 1.26 -14.57
N TRP A 90 5.13 1.30 -13.46
CA TRP A 90 4.80 2.14 -12.30
C TRP A 90 5.26 3.60 -12.43
N ARG A 91 6.32 3.88 -13.19
CA ARG A 91 7.00 5.19 -13.26
C ARG A 91 6.07 6.40 -13.34
N LYS A 92 5.12 6.38 -14.28
CA LYS A 92 4.21 7.53 -14.51
C LYS A 92 3.28 7.78 -13.31
N ALA A 93 2.72 6.72 -12.73
CA ALA A 93 1.80 6.83 -11.60
C ALA A 93 2.55 7.20 -10.31
N SER A 94 3.70 6.57 -10.04
CA SER A 94 4.52 6.91 -8.89
C SER A 94 5.04 8.34 -8.93
N GLY A 95 5.48 8.86 -10.08
CA GLY A 95 5.93 10.26 -10.17
C GLY A 95 4.83 11.28 -9.84
N ARG A 96 3.58 11.00 -10.23
CA ARG A 96 2.41 11.82 -9.85
C ARG A 96 2.14 11.73 -8.35
N LEU A 97 2.17 10.52 -7.79
CA LEU A 97 1.96 10.30 -6.34
C LEU A 97 3.05 10.93 -5.49
N GLU A 98 4.33 10.81 -5.88
CA GLU A 98 5.45 11.43 -5.18
C GLU A 98 5.32 12.95 -5.16
N THR A 99 4.95 13.56 -6.29
CA THR A 99 4.72 15.00 -6.36
C THR A 99 3.62 15.43 -5.39
N LEU A 100 2.51 14.69 -5.38
CA LEU A 100 1.40 14.90 -4.47
C LEU A 100 1.81 14.72 -2.99
N ASN A 101 2.59 13.68 -2.69
CA ASN A 101 3.07 13.36 -1.35
C ASN A 101 4.05 14.41 -0.83
N ARG A 102 5.02 14.85 -1.65
CA ARG A 102 5.96 15.92 -1.29
C ARG A 102 5.20 17.21 -0.93
N ALA A 103 4.20 17.59 -1.72
CA ALA A 103 3.35 18.74 -1.42
C ALA A 103 2.59 18.58 -0.09
N TYR A 104 2.05 17.38 0.18
CA TYR A 104 1.37 17.07 1.43
C TYR A 104 2.31 17.14 2.65
N LEU A 105 3.50 16.53 2.57
CA LEU A 105 4.51 16.51 3.64
C LEU A 105 5.01 17.92 3.99
N LEU A 106 5.27 18.77 3.00
CA LEU A 106 5.68 20.16 3.22
C LEU A 106 4.62 20.94 4.01
N GLN A 107 3.33 20.71 3.72
CA GLN A 107 2.23 21.32 4.45
C GLN A 107 2.06 20.69 5.84
N GLY A 108 2.32 19.40 6.00
CA GLY A 108 2.33 18.69 7.29
C GLY A 108 3.34 19.26 8.28
N LYS A 109 4.57 19.54 7.83
CA LYS A 109 5.59 20.20 8.67
C LYS A 109 5.11 21.54 9.23
N ARG A 110 4.45 22.35 8.40
CA ARG A 110 3.88 23.65 8.82
C ARG A 110 2.73 23.48 9.81
N PHE A 111 1.90 22.46 9.63
CA PHE A 111 0.83 22.12 10.56
C PHE A 111 1.39 21.72 11.94
N MET A 112 2.37 20.81 11.98
CA MET A 112 2.98 20.35 13.23
C MET A 112 3.63 21.49 14.01
N ALA A 113 4.35 22.39 13.31
CA ALA A 113 4.91 23.58 13.95
C ALA A 113 3.83 24.48 14.59
N ARG A 114 2.67 24.62 13.94
CA ARG A 114 1.53 25.40 14.46
C ARG A 114 0.88 24.73 15.66
N VAL A 115 0.68 23.41 15.62
CA VAL A 115 0.16 22.61 16.74
C VAL A 115 1.09 22.74 17.95
N ASN A 116 2.39 22.53 17.76
CA ASN A 116 3.39 22.65 18.82
C ASN A 116 3.41 24.05 19.46
N ARG A 117 3.33 25.10 18.64
CA ARG A 117 3.25 26.49 19.15
C ARG A 117 1.97 26.71 19.97
N LEU A 118 0.83 26.20 19.53
CA LEU A 118 -0.44 26.33 20.26
C LEU A 118 -0.43 25.53 21.57
N ASN A 119 0.09 24.31 21.56
CA ASN A 119 0.24 23.48 22.75
C ASN A 119 1.15 24.14 23.80
N ARG A 120 2.31 24.69 23.38
CA ARG A 120 3.19 25.46 24.27
C ARG A 120 2.49 26.68 24.85
N ARG A 121 1.74 27.44 24.04
CA ARG A 121 0.97 28.61 24.50
C ARG A 121 -0.13 28.22 25.50
N ILE A 122 -0.80 27.09 25.28
CA ILE A 122 -1.81 26.56 26.21
C ILE A 122 -1.14 26.18 27.53
N ALA A 123 -0.06 25.39 27.49
CA ALA A 123 0.67 24.96 28.68
C ALA A 123 1.16 26.16 29.50
N PHE A 124 1.78 27.15 28.84
CA PHE A 124 2.26 28.36 29.48
C PHE A 124 1.14 29.22 30.08
N ALA A 125 0.01 29.38 29.37
CA ALA A 125 -1.14 30.12 29.88
C ALA A 125 -1.74 29.44 31.10
N SER A 126 -1.85 28.10 31.09
CA SER A 126 -2.30 27.33 32.25
C SER A 126 -1.36 27.46 33.45
N ALA A 127 -0.05 27.33 33.23
CA ALA A 127 0.96 27.43 34.28
C ALA A 127 0.97 28.81 34.97
N ARG A 128 0.64 29.88 34.23
CA ARG A 128 0.54 31.25 34.76
C ARG A 128 -0.84 31.62 35.29
N GLY A 129 -1.74 30.66 35.48
CA GLY A 129 -3.07 30.90 36.02
C GLY A 129 -3.95 31.77 35.11
N ALA A 130 -3.75 31.76 33.80
CA ALA A 130 -4.58 32.52 32.88
C ALA A 130 -6.06 32.13 32.97
N SER A 131 -6.95 33.07 32.63
CA SER A 131 -8.39 32.84 32.71
C SER A 131 -8.83 31.63 31.86
N ARG A 132 -9.85 30.91 32.37
CA ARG A 132 -10.47 29.77 31.65
C ARG A 132 -10.93 30.16 30.24
N ALA A 133 -11.42 31.40 30.07
CA ALA A 133 -11.82 31.93 28.76
C ALA A 133 -10.63 31.97 27.77
N ARG A 134 -9.47 32.44 28.21
CA ARG A 134 -8.25 32.50 27.39
C ARG A 134 -7.76 31.12 26.97
N ILE A 135 -7.74 30.15 27.89
CA ILE A 135 -7.33 28.76 27.61
C ILE A 135 -8.32 28.11 26.63
N ARG A 136 -9.64 28.31 26.81
CA ARG A 136 -10.66 27.81 25.88
C ARG A 136 -10.50 28.36 24.46
N SER A 137 -10.22 29.65 24.31
CA SER A 137 -9.98 30.28 23.00
C SER A 137 -8.77 29.65 22.27
N LEU A 138 -7.67 29.38 22.98
CA LEU A 138 -6.51 28.70 22.41
C LEU A 138 -6.84 27.26 21.98
N ARG A 139 -7.57 26.50 22.81
CA ARG A 139 -8.03 25.15 22.46
C ARG A 139 -8.98 25.14 21.26
N GLN A 140 -9.87 26.12 21.14
CA GLN A 140 -10.74 26.27 19.97
C GLN A 140 -9.91 26.53 18.70
N THR A 141 -8.86 27.35 18.79
CA THR A 141 -7.93 27.58 17.68
C THR A 141 -7.21 26.29 17.29
N LEU A 142 -6.75 25.52 18.26
CA LEU A 142 -6.13 24.20 18.01
C LEU A 142 -7.09 23.25 17.29
N ARG A 143 -8.35 23.14 17.75
CA ARG A 143 -9.38 22.33 17.07
C ARG A 143 -9.62 22.77 15.63
N LYS A 144 -9.65 24.08 15.36
CA LYS A 144 -9.78 24.61 13.98
C LYS A 144 -8.59 24.17 13.12
N VAL A 145 -7.38 24.21 13.67
CA VAL A 145 -6.15 23.75 12.99
C VAL A 145 -6.23 22.26 12.64
N HIS A 146 -6.64 21.40 13.58
CA HIS A 146 -6.87 19.97 13.30
C HIS A 146 -7.97 19.73 12.25
N ARG A 147 -9.08 20.47 12.28
CA ARG A 147 -10.14 20.34 11.27
C ARG A 147 -9.65 20.69 9.87
N THR A 148 -8.85 21.75 9.74
CA THR A 148 -8.23 22.12 8.46
C THR A 148 -7.28 21.03 7.97
N ASP A 149 -6.51 20.45 8.87
CA ASP A 149 -5.61 19.34 8.57
C ASP A 149 -6.36 18.11 8.06
N ARG A 150 -7.40 17.68 8.77
CA ARG A 150 -8.26 16.57 8.34
C ARG A 150 -8.85 16.78 6.94
N ARG A 151 -9.33 17.98 6.62
CA ARG A 151 -9.82 18.32 5.28
C ARG A 151 -8.72 18.22 4.22
N ARG A 152 -7.50 18.63 4.54
CA ARG A 152 -6.34 18.52 3.66
C ARG A 152 -5.95 17.06 3.43
N SER A 153 -5.87 16.27 4.50
CA SER A 153 -5.56 14.83 4.42
C SER A 153 -6.58 14.10 3.57
N ASN A 154 -7.88 14.35 3.79
CA ASN A 154 -8.94 13.79 2.94
C ASN A 154 -8.77 14.17 1.46
N ARG A 155 -8.39 15.42 1.16
CA ARG A 155 -8.13 15.86 -0.22
C ARG A 155 -6.92 15.16 -0.82
N PHE A 156 -5.85 14.98 -0.05
CA PHE A 156 -4.67 14.22 -0.46
C PHE A 156 -5.06 12.79 -0.81
N TYR A 157 -5.75 12.09 0.09
CA TYR A 157 -6.13 10.70 -0.11
C TYR A 157 -7.04 10.51 -1.32
N ARG A 158 -8.07 11.34 -1.51
CA ARG A 158 -8.92 11.28 -2.72
C ARG A 158 -8.12 11.40 -4.02
N ARG A 159 -7.11 12.27 -4.03
CA ARG A 159 -6.24 12.46 -5.22
C ARG A 159 -5.28 11.29 -5.40
N ALA A 160 -4.74 10.74 -4.31
CA ALA A 160 -3.86 9.58 -4.35
C ALA A 160 -4.63 8.33 -4.84
N GLU A 161 -5.84 8.15 -4.33
CA GLU A 161 -6.79 7.12 -4.75
C GLU A 161 -7.12 7.24 -6.24
N ALA A 162 -7.44 8.43 -6.75
CA ALA A 162 -7.69 8.63 -8.18
C ALA A 162 -6.49 8.27 -9.08
N ILE A 163 -5.27 8.23 -8.54
CA ILE A 163 -4.07 7.81 -9.27
C ILE A 163 -3.87 6.28 -9.18
N ALA A 164 -4.05 5.70 -8.00
CA ALA A 164 -3.78 4.29 -7.73
C ALA A 164 -4.94 3.36 -8.12
N TRP A 165 -6.19 3.74 -7.81
CA TRP A 165 -7.40 2.93 -7.97
C TRP A 165 -7.53 2.26 -9.35
N PRO A 166 -7.27 2.95 -10.49
CA PRO A 166 -7.40 2.33 -11.80
C PRO A 166 -6.38 1.24 -12.11
N ARG A 167 -5.39 1.02 -11.22
CA ARG A 167 -4.23 0.14 -11.44
C ARG A 167 -4.04 -0.87 -10.32
N ILE A 168 -4.95 -0.95 -9.35
CA ILE A 168 -4.72 -1.75 -8.14
C ILE A 168 -4.55 -3.25 -8.45
N ASP A 169 -5.40 -3.81 -9.31
CA ASP A 169 -5.32 -5.22 -9.74
C ASP A 169 -4.02 -5.49 -10.50
N ALA A 170 -3.70 -4.65 -11.48
CA ALA A 170 -2.48 -4.79 -12.26
C ALA A 170 -1.21 -4.59 -11.39
N THR A 171 -1.28 -3.74 -10.37
CA THR A 171 -0.14 -3.53 -9.44
C THR A 171 0.07 -4.74 -8.54
N ALA A 172 -1.01 -5.34 -8.04
CA ALA A 172 -0.93 -6.58 -7.28
C ALA A 172 -0.41 -7.74 -8.14
N LEU A 173 -0.89 -7.90 -9.37
CA LEU A 173 -0.39 -8.91 -10.30
C LEU A 173 1.10 -8.74 -10.62
N VAL A 174 1.58 -7.50 -10.86
CA VAL A 174 3.02 -7.26 -11.06
C VAL A 174 3.81 -7.66 -9.81
N TYR A 175 3.30 -7.37 -8.62
CA TYR A 175 3.96 -7.77 -7.37
C TYR A 175 3.99 -9.29 -7.23
N LEU A 176 2.85 -9.97 -7.43
CA LEU A 176 2.75 -11.43 -7.38
C LEU A 176 3.70 -12.07 -8.38
N GLU A 177 3.77 -11.57 -9.61
CA GLU A 177 4.66 -12.11 -10.62
C GLU A 177 6.15 -11.98 -10.23
N LEU A 178 6.55 -10.87 -9.60
CA LEU A 178 7.93 -10.73 -9.09
C LEU A 178 8.25 -11.75 -7.99
N VAL A 179 7.26 -12.14 -7.18
CA VAL A 179 7.39 -13.20 -6.18
C VAL A 179 7.40 -14.57 -6.83
N SER A 180 6.46 -14.86 -7.74
CA SER A 180 6.37 -16.09 -8.54
C SER A 180 7.65 -16.37 -9.34
N LEU A 181 8.33 -15.34 -9.85
CA LEU A 181 9.63 -15.52 -10.52
C LEU A 181 10.80 -15.78 -9.56
N LYS A 182 10.53 -15.87 -8.24
CA LYS A 182 11.50 -15.95 -7.15
C LYS A 182 12.45 -14.74 -7.12
N CYS A 183 12.03 -13.59 -7.65
CA CYS A 183 12.90 -12.40 -7.74
C CYS A 183 13.01 -11.61 -6.44
N MET A 184 12.06 -11.80 -5.54
CA MET A 184 12.03 -11.25 -4.20
C MET A 184 11.16 -12.14 -3.32
N ALA A 185 11.45 -12.23 -2.03
CA ALA A 185 10.57 -12.89 -1.09
C ALA A 185 9.26 -12.07 -0.95
N PRO A 186 8.14 -12.71 -0.57
CA PRO A 186 6.96 -12.04 -0.08
C PRO A 186 7.30 -11.45 1.29
N ALA A 187 8.03 -10.34 1.28
CA ALA A 187 8.34 -9.58 2.48
C ALA A 187 7.24 -8.54 2.69
N SER A 188 7.06 -8.11 3.94
CA SER A 188 6.39 -6.83 4.16
C SER A 188 7.13 -5.79 3.30
N LEU A 189 6.39 -4.87 2.64
CA LEU A 189 6.95 -3.89 1.70
C LEU A 189 8.08 -3.00 2.30
N PHE A 190 8.38 -3.19 3.59
CA PHE A 190 9.25 -2.39 4.45
C PHE A 190 10.39 -3.19 5.09
N GLU A 191 10.51 -4.51 4.88
CA GLU A 191 11.63 -5.30 5.40
C GLU A 191 12.85 -5.27 4.46
N ASP A 192 14.01 -4.92 5.03
CA ASP A 192 15.28 -4.74 4.31
C ASP A 192 15.95 -6.06 3.86
N GLU A 193 15.33 -7.20 4.15
CA GLU A 193 15.89 -8.52 3.84
C GLU A 193 15.86 -8.86 2.34
N THR A 194 14.99 -8.21 1.56
CA THR A 194 14.90 -8.45 0.12
C THR A 194 15.90 -7.58 -0.67
N ARG A 195 16.93 -8.25 -1.20
CA ARG A 195 17.95 -7.65 -2.08
C ARG A 195 17.62 -7.92 -3.55
N GLY A 196 18.08 -7.05 -4.44
CA GLY A 196 17.99 -7.25 -5.89
C GLY A 196 17.30 -6.15 -6.70
N PRO A 197 17.28 -6.29 -8.04
CA PRO A 197 16.63 -5.34 -8.95
C PRO A 197 15.13 -5.21 -8.69
N ALA A 198 14.41 -6.32 -8.52
CA ALA A 198 12.97 -6.33 -8.25
C ALA A 198 12.62 -5.60 -6.95
N ALA A 199 13.27 -5.97 -5.85
CA ALA A 199 13.10 -5.33 -4.55
C ALA A 199 13.46 -3.82 -4.58
N ARG A 200 14.50 -3.43 -5.33
CA ARG A 200 14.85 -2.00 -5.51
C ARG A 200 13.74 -1.23 -6.24
N VAL A 201 13.16 -1.82 -7.29
CA VAL A 201 12.07 -1.20 -8.05
C VAL A 201 10.80 -1.10 -7.21
N VAL A 202 10.43 -2.16 -6.48
CA VAL A 202 9.30 -2.12 -5.53
C VAL A 202 9.48 -1.01 -4.50
N ARG A 203 10.66 -0.90 -3.87
CA ARG A 203 10.97 0.18 -2.91
C ARG A 203 10.90 1.56 -3.54
N LYS A 204 11.49 1.75 -4.72
CA LYS A 204 11.42 3.01 -5.48
C LYS A 204 9.98 3.44 -5.74
N HIS A 205 9.09 2.48 -6.01
CA HIS A 205 7.67 2.71 -6.28
C HIS A 205 6.78 2.45 -5.05
N GLY A 206 7.37 2.36 -3.84
CA GLY A 206 6.73 1.80 -2.65
C GLY A 206 5.43 2.50 -2.26
N LEU A 207 5.33 3.81 -2.42
CA LEU A 207 4.10 4.56 -2.13
C LEU A 207 2.92 4.10 -3.02
N LEU A 208 3.16 3.84 -4.31
CA LEU A 208 2.12 3.34 -5.22
C LEU A 208 1.72 1.92 -4.85
N VAL A 209 2.71 1.06 -4.60
CA VAL A 209 2.49 -0.35 -4.26
C VAL A 209 1.71 -0.44 -2.95
N PHE A 210 2.15 0.25 -1.90
CA PHE A 210 1.47 0.32 -0.60
C PHE A 210 0.03 0.81 -0.71
N ILE A 211 -0.20 1.95 -1.39
CA ILE A 211 -1.55 2.49 -1.55
C ILE A 211 -2.42 1.50 -2.34
N SER A 212 -1.87 0.80 -3.33
CA SER A 212 -2.64 -0.17 -4.11
C SER A 212 -3.10 -1.35 -3.27
N PHE A 213 -2.23 -1.93 -2.44
CA PHE A 213 -2.60 -2.99 -1.50
C PHE A 213 -3.58 -2.52 -0.43
N TYR A 214 -3.39 -1.33 0.12
CA TYR A 214 -4.34 -0.74 1.07
C TYR A 214 -5.73 -0.51 0.44
N LEU A 215 -5.79 -0.11 -0.83
CA LEU A 215 -7.07 0.09 -1.53
C LEU A 215 -7.73 -1.24 -1.91
N LEU A 216 -6.94 -2.30 -2.16
CA LEU A 216 -7.47 -3.65 -2.37
C LEU A 216 -8.16 -4.15 -1.09
N SER A 217 -7.50 -4.05 0.07
CA SER A 217 -8.07 -4.46 1.36
C SER A 217 -9.26 -3.62 1.86
N GLN A 218 -9.67 -2.61 1.10
CA GLN A 218 -10.78 -1.69 1.42
C GLN A 218 -11.82 -1.69 0.29
N ARG A 219 -11.69 -2.59 -0.69
CA ARG A 219 -12.52 -2.58 -1.90
C ARG A 219 -13.96 -2.92 -1.60
N ASP A 220 -14.23 -3.87 -0.70
CA ASP A 220 -15.58 -4.33 -0.41
C ASP A 220 -16.36 -3.38 0.51
N ASP A 221 -15.70 -2.73 1.47
CA ASP A 221 -16.26 -1.62 2.27
C ASP A 221 -16.78 -0.46 1.40
N ARG A 222 -16.31 -0.36 0.15
CA ARG A 222 -16.68 0.70 -0.81
C ARG A 222 -17.72 0.25 -1.83
N SER A 223 -17.89 -1.06 -1.99
CA SER A 223 -18.88 -1.66 -2.90
C SER A 223 -20.30 -1.54 -2.36
N GLY A 224 -20.47 -1.42 -1.04
CA GLY A 224 -21.76 -1.26 -0.36
C GLY A 224 -22.28 0.19 -0.27
N ASP A 225 -21.39 1.19 -0.38
CA ASP A 225 -21.73 2.59 -0.17
C ASP A 225 -21.59 3.42 -1.46
N ALA A 226 -22.59 3.34 -2.33
CA ALA A 226 -22.84 4.40 -3.29
C ALA A 226 -23.19 5.69 -2.49
N SER A 227 -22.19 6.56 -2.28
CA SER A 227 -22.22 7.84 -1.53
C SER A 227 -21.47 7.86 -0.18
N GLY A 228 -20.46 7.02 0.03
CA GLY A 228 -19.57 7.11 1.19
C GLY A 228 -18.34 8.00 0.94
N SER A 229 -18.29 9.21 1.54
CA SER A 229 -17.03 9.96 1.65
C SER A 229 -15.99 9.08 2.34
N SER A 230 -14.98 8.59 1.61
CA SER A 230 -13.92 7.74 2.15
C SER A 230 -13.32 8.32 3.43
N ASN A 231 -13.59 7.65 4.55
CA ASN A 231 -13.17 8.02 5.90
C ASN A 231 -11.70 7.62 6.17
N LEU A 232 -10.86 7.75 5.14
CA LEU A 232 -9.40 7.61 5.22
C LEU A 232 -8.78 8.52 6.29
N GLY A 233 -9.45 9.64 6.62
CA GLY A 233 -9.06 10.52 7.73
C GLY A 233 -9.52 10.10 9.13
N SER A 234 -10.34 9.05 9.28
CA SER A 234 -10.76 8.50 10.58
C SER A 234 -9.95 7.26 10.97
N ALA A 235 -9.67 6.35 10.03
CA ALA A 235 -8.82 5.18 10.32
C ALA A 235 -7.37 5.56 10.70
N ALA A 236 -6.83 6.64 10.10
CA ALA A 236 -5.53 7.20 10.49
C ALA A 236 -5.54 7.95 11.85
N ALA A 237 -6.72 8.19 12.43
CA ALA A 237 -6.88 8.87 13.72
C ALA A 237 -7.05 7.90 14.91
N GLU A 238 -7.23 6.60 14.65
CA GLU A 238 -7.41 5.55 15.66
C GLU A 238 -6.23 4.58 15.78
N LEU A 239 -5.13 4.82 15.07
CA LEU A 239 -3.85 4.22 15.46
C LEU A 239 -3.42 4.84 16.81
N PRO A 240 -3.08 4.05 17.84
CA PRO A 240 -2.48 4.57 19.07
C PRO A 240 -1.12 5.16 18.71
N PHE A 241 -1.13 6.46 18.39
CA PHE A 241 0.05 7.25 18.06
C PHE A 241 0.81 7.58 19.35
N GLU A 242 1.50 6.61 19.92
CA GLU A 242 2.82 6.86 20.50
C GLU A 242 3.86 6.78 19.37
N VAL A 243 3.75 7.69 18.41
CA VAL A 243 4.88 7.96 17.51
C VAL A 243 5.83 8.86 18.26
N ASN A 244 6.81 8.22 18.86
CA ASN A 244 8.01 8.85 19.38
C ASN A 244 8.59 9.76 18.27
N PRO A 245 8.74 11.08 18.49
CA PRO A 245 9.12 12.03 17.45
C PRO A 245 10.56 11.86 16.90
N GLY A 246 11.27 10.80 17.31
CA GLY A 246 12.59 10.41 16.81
C GLY A 246 12.60 9.48 15.60
N THR A 247 11.48 8.84 15.22
CA THR A 247 11.51 7.74 14.23
C THR A 247 11.31 8.19 12.77
N LEU A 248 11.14 9.48 12.49
CA LEU A 248 11.11 10.04 11.12
C LEU A 248 12.46 10.63 10.69
N ALA A 249 13.53 10.30 11.41
CA ALA A 249 14.89 10.75 11.13
C ALA A 249 15.85 9.56 10.91
N VAL A 250 15.44 8.52 10.19
CA VAL A 250 16.39 7.60 9.52
C VAL A 250 15.75 7.10 8.22
N LEU A 251 15.98 7.85 7.14
CA LEU A 251 16.03 7.30 5.80
C LEU A 251 17.45 7.62 5.31
N PRO A 252 18.33 6.63 5.07
CA PRO A 252 19.46 6.84 4.19
C PRO A 252 18.98 7.20 2.77
#